data_AF-A0A248VDQ6-F1
#
_entry.id   AF-A0A248VDQ6-F1
#
_cell.length_a   1.000
_cell.length_b   1.000
_cell.length_c   1.000
_cell.angle_alpha   90.00
_cell.angle_beta   90.00
_cell.angle_gamma   90.00
#
_symmetry.space_group_name_H-M   'P 1'
#
loop_
_entity.id
_entity.type
_entity.pdbx_description
1 polymer ?
#
loop_
_entity_poly.entity_id
_entity_poly.type
_entity_poly.pdbx_seq_one_letter_code
_entity_poly.pdbx_strand_id
1 'polypeptide(L)'
;MKLSKSFDRHGRAVENAGRLAEWCAQTALEHVPLNQFGESSKESICKMLGISRSTARSNPTMKAIFGQLDAEIAKMHARNVGKRAPEGNSKSGLTSQEINEALAELQTDNSLLRRKLNALMYLEDTGLDVRL
;
A
#
# COMPACT_ATOMS: atom_id res chain seq x y z
N MET A 1 38.37 -22.88 -23.36
CA MET A 1 38.20 -21.43 -23.50
C MET A 1 37.05 -20.97 -22.61
N LYS A 2 37.33 -20.26 -21.51
CA LYS A 2 36.28 -19.63 -20.69
C LYS A 2 35.95 -18.30 -21.35
N LEU A 3 34.82 -18.22 -22.05
CA LEU A 3 34.25 -16.96 -22.51
C LEU A 3 33.89 -16.14 -21.27
N SER A 4 34.75 -15.18 -20.91
CA SER A 4 34.41 -14.14 -19.95
C SER A 4 33.28 -13.32 -20.59
N LYS A 5 32.04 -13.61 -20.22
CA LYS A 5 30.91 -12.73 -20.55
C LYS A 5 31.25 -11.36 -20.00
N SER A 6 31.61 -10.45 -20.90
CA SER A 6 31.74 -9.03 -20.62
C SER A 6 30.47 -8.59 -19.89
N PHE A 7 30.63 -8.23 -18.62
CA PHE A 7 29.54 -7.86 -17.74
C PHE A 7 29.16 -6.42 -18.09
N ASP A 8 28.38 -6.24 -19.16
CA ASP A 8 27.93 -4.91 -19.56
C ASP A 8 27.01 -4.34 -18.45
N ARG A 9 27.57 -3.40 -17.69
CA ARG A 9 26.89 -2.70 -16.60
C ARG A 9 25.97 -1.61 -17.15
N HIS A 10 26.31 -1.02 -18.30
CA HIS A 10 25.54 0.06 -18.91
C HIS A 10 24.28 -0.50 -19.57
N GLY A 11 24.41 -1.59 -20.34
CA GLY A 11 23.26 -2.26 -20.97
C GLY A 11 22.17 -2.66 -19.96
N ARG A 12 22.55 -3.23 -18.82
CA ARG A 12 21.58 -3.60 -17.76
C ARG A 12 21.00 -2.41 -17.02
N ALA A 13 21.76 -1.32 -16.84
CA ALA A 13 21.22 -0.13 -16.23
C ALA A 13 20.09 0.46 -17.11
N VAL A 14 20.30 0.49 -18.43
CA VAL A 14 19.28 0.91 -19.40
C VAL A 14 18.08 -0.03 -19.39
N GLU A 15 18.32 -1.34 -19.41
CA GLU A 15 17.25 -2.35 -19.38
C GLU A 15 16.39 -2.25 -18.11
N ASN A 16 17.01 -2.10 -16.93
CA ASN A 16 16.31 -1.92 -15.66
C ASN A 16 15.47 -0.63 -15.64
N ALA A 17 15.99 0.46 -16.23
CA ALA A 17 15.25 1.70 -16.36
C ALA A 17 14.06 1.54 -17.32
N GLY A 18 14.23 0.80 -18.42
CA GLY A 18 13.15 0.44 -19.34
C GLY A 18 12.04 -0.36 -18.65
N ARG A 19 12.39 -1.41 -17.89
CA ARG A 19 11.43 -2.19 -17.10
C ARG A 19 10.66 -1.34 -16.09
N LEU A 20 11.35 -0.41 -15.42
CA LEU A 20 10.69 0.52 -14.50
C LEU A 20 9.71 1.46 -15.23
N ALA A 21 10.11 2.02 -16.37
CA ALA A 21 9.26 2.90 -17.16
C ALA A 21 8.02 2.18 -17.69
N GLU A 22 8.18 0.96 -18.21
CA GLU A 22 7.07 0.12 -18.68
C GLU A 22 6.09 -0.20 -17.54
N TRP A 23 6.62 -0.59 -16.37
CA TRP A 23 5.80 -0.84 -15.20
C TRP A 23 5.02 0.40 -14.75
N CYS A 24 5.64 1.58 -14.74
CA CYS A 24 4.96 2.84 -14.43
C CYS A 24 3.84 3.15 -15.45
N ALA A 25 4.02 2.82 -16.73
CA ALA A 25 3.00 3.04 -17.74
C ALA A 25 1.80 2.09 -17.62
N GLN A 26 2.02 0.87 -17.13
CA GLN A 26 0.97 -0.15 -16.98
C GLN A 26 0.27 -0.10 -15.62
N THR A 27 0.94 0.41 -14.59
CA THR A 27 0.43 0.38 -13.21
C THR A 27 -0.37 1.65 -12.93
N ALA A 28 -1.64 1.48 -12.54
CA ALA A 28 -2.44 2.61 -12.05
C ALA A 28 -1.84 3.19 -10.77
N LEU A 29 -1.88 4.52 -10.61
CA LEU A 29 -1.30 5.24 -9.47
C LEU A 29 -1.81 4.76 -8.10
N GLU A 30 -3.03 4.22 -8.05
CA GLU A 30 -3.66 3.68 -6.82
C GLU A 30 -3.04 2.36 -6.35
N HIS A 31 -2.41 1.61 -7.26
CA HIS A 31 -1.75 0.34 -6.95
C HIS A 31 -0.26 0.48 -6.69
N VAL A 32 0.28 1.71 -6.75
CA VAL A 32 1.69 1.96 -6.47
C VAL A 32 1.93 1.78 -4.97
N PRO A 33 2.86 0.90 -4.55
CA PRO A 33 3.17 0.75 -3.14
C PRO A 33 3.78 2.03 -2.61
N LEU A 34 3.20 2.58 -1.54
CA LEU A 34 3.65 3.81 -0.91
C LEU A 34 4.53 3.53 0.31
N ASN A 35 5.39 4.48 0.65
CA ASN A 35 6.11 4.50 1.91
C ASN A 35 5.32 5.26 2.99
N GLN A 36 5.83 5.28 4.22
CA GLN A 36 5.22 6.00 5.35
C GLN A 36 5.10 7.54 5.14
N PHE A 37 5.79 8.10 4.15
CA PHE A 37 5.77 9.51 3.79
C PHE A 37 4.80 9.81 2.64
N GLY A 38 4.09 8.80 2.10
CA GLY A 38 3.18 8.96 0.98
C GLY A 38 3.85 9.06 -0.39
N GLU A 39 5.15 8.77 -0.48
CA GLU A 39 5.89 8.68 -1.75
C GLU A 39 5.97 7.24 -2.24
N SER A 40 6.43 7.03 -3.48
CA SER A 40 6.62 5.67 -4.01
C SER A 40 7.66 4.89 -3.20
N SER A 41 7.32 3.65 -2.85
CA SER A 41 8.19 2.73 -2.12
C SER A 41 9.25 2.14 -3.07
N LYS A 42 10.35 2.87 -3.26
CA LYS A 42 11.47 2.49 -4.14
C LYS A 42 11.98 1.07 -3.86
N GLU A 43 12.02 0.68 -2.59
CA GLU A 43 12.43 -0.65 -2.16
C GLU A 43 11.45 -1.74 -2.61
N SER A 44 10.15 -1.53 -2.39
CA SER A 44 9.11 -2.49 -2.81
C SER A 44 9.06 -2.62 -4.33
N ILE A 45 9.10 -1.49 -5.05
CA ILE A 45 9.06 -1.45 -6.52
C ILE A 45 10.28 -2.16 -7.11
N CYS A 46 11.48 -1.88 -6.60
CA CYS A 46 12.69 -2.56 -7.06
C CYS A 46 12.62 -4.07 -6.78
N LYS A 47 12.09 -4.49 -5.63
CA LYS A 47 11.90 -5.90 -5.30
C LYS A 47 10.93 -6.59 -6.26
N MET A 48 9.80 -5.97 -6.58
CA MET A 48 8.83 -6.50 -7.54
C MET A 48 9.43 -6.66 -8.94
N LEU A 49 10.26 -5.71 -9.37
CA LEU A 49 10.88 -5.72 -10.70
C LEU A 49 12.20 -6.52 -10.77
N GLY A 50 12.62 -7.14 -9.66
CA GLY A 50 13.88 -7.88 -9.58
C GLY A 50 15.13 -7.00 -9.76
N ILE A 51 15.04 -5.71 -9.45
CA ILE A 51 16.13 -4.75 -9.60
C ILE A 51 16.85 -4.58 -8.26
N SER A 52 18.18 -4.63 -8.25
CA SER A 52 18.93 -4.41 -7.01
C SER A 52 18.81 -2.95 -6.54
N ARG A 53 18.72 -2.76 -5.21
CA ARG A 53 18.68 -1.42 -4.58
C ARG A 53 19.91 -0.58 -4.93
N SER A 54 21.08 -1.20 -5.07
CA SER A 54 22.31 -0.53 -5.49
C SER A 54 22.21 0.06 -6.90
N THR A 55 21.49 -0.61 -7.81
CA THR A 55 21.27 -0.13 -9.18
C THR A 55 20.32 1.06 -9.20
N ALA A 56 19.24 1.01 -8.42
CA ALA A 56 18.30 2.11 -8.30
C ALA A 56 18.93 3.40 -7.76
N ARG A 57 19.93 3.30 -6.88
CA ARG A 57 20.66 4.46 -6.32
C ARG A 57 21.68 5.05 -7.29
N SER A 58 22.33 4.21 -8.10
CA SER A 58 23.45 4.59 -8.98
C SER A 58 23.01 4.98 -10.39
N ASN A 59 21.80 4.61 -10.81
CA ASN A 59 21.27 4.94 -12.13
C ASN A 59 20.47 6.27 -12.11
N PRO A 60 20.97 7.34 -12.75
CA PRO A 60 20.30 8.64 -12.76
C PRO A 60 18.94 8.59 -13.47
N THR A 61 18.79 7.75 -14.49
CA THR A 61 17.53 7.59 -15.24
C THR A 61 16.43 7.01 -14.35
N MET A 62 16.75 5.97 -13.57
CA MET A 62 15.79 5.42 -12.60
C MET A 62 15.39 6.45 -11.54
N LYS A 63 16.36 7.26 -11.08
CA LYS A 63 16.08 8.33 -10.12
C LYS A 63 15.11 9.37 -10.70
N ALA A 64 15.25 9.71 -11.99
CA ALA A 64 14.34 10.61 -12.67
C ALA A 64 12.92 10.01 -12.80
N ILE A 65 12.81 8.73 -13.18
CA ILE A 65 11.51 8.04 -13.28
C ILE A 65 10.81 7.99 -11.91
N PHE A 66 11.52 7.64 -10.84
CA PHE A 66 10.95 7.68 -9.50
C PHE A 66 10.52 9.08 -9.07
N GLY A 67 11.31 10.12 -9.42
CA GLY A 67 10.92 11.50 -9.13
C GLY A 67 9.66 11.94 -9.87
N GLN A 68 9.48 11.49 -11.11
CA GLN A 68 8.24 11.73 -11.88
C GLN A 68 7.05 11.03 -11.23
N LEU A 69 7.22 9.76 -10.85
CA LEU A 69 6.19 8.97 -10.16
C LEU A 69 5.78 9.62 -8.84
N ASP A 70 6.75 10.03 -8.02
CA ASP A 70 6.52 10.74 -6.76
C ASP A 70 5.73 12.05 -7.00
N ALA A 71 6.04 12.79 -8.05
CA ALA A 71 5.32 14.01 -8.42
C ALA A 71 3.88 13.75 -8.90
N GLU A 72 3.63 12.66 -9.61
CA GLU A 72 2.29 12.27 -10.04
C GLU A 72 1.42 11.81 -8.86
N ILE A 73 1.99 11.04 -7.93
CA ILE A 73 1.33 10.65 -6.68
C ILE A 73 0.98 11.90 -5.87
N ALA A 74 1.91 12.85 -5.72
CA ALA A 74 1.66 14.11 -5.02
C ALA A 74 0.52 14.92 -5.67
N LYS A 75 0.45 14.98 -7.01
CA LYS A 75 -0.66 15.62 -7.74
C LYS A 75 -2.00 14.93 -7.51
N MET A 76 -2.02 13.59 -7.49
CA MET A 76 -3.22 12.81 -7.20
C MET A 76 -3.73 13.07 -5.79
N HIS A 77 -2.83 13.08 -4.80
CA HIS A 77 -3.17 13.47 -3.43
C HIS A 77 -3.67 14.90 -3.35
N ALA A 78 -3.02 15.87 -3.99
CA ALA A 78 -3.48 17.27 -3.99
C ALA A 78 -4.89 17.43 -4.60
N ARG A 79 -5.21 16.68 -5.67
CA ARG A 79 -6.56 16.67 -6.27
C ARG A 79 -7.61 16.08 -5.34
N ASN A 80 -7.26 15.04 -4.58
CA ASN A 80 -8.15 14.42 -3.61
C ASN A 80 -8.33 15.28 -2.34
N VAL A 81 -7.30 16.03 -1.94
CA VAL A 81 -7.37 17.02 -0.86
C VAL A 81 -8.29 18.19 -1.26
N GLY A 82 -8.37 18.57 -2.53
CA GLY A 82 -9.33 19.58 -3.01
C GLY A 82 -10.82 19.20 -2.84
N LYS A 83 -11.16 17.93 -2.54
CA LYS A 83 -12.53 17.47 -2.23
C LYS A 83 -12.79 17.25 -0.74
N ARG A 84 -11.77 17.34 0.13
CA ARG A 84 -11.94 17.31 1.59
C ARG A 84 -11.51 18.66 2.15
N ALA A 85 -12.51 19.37 2.66
CA ALA A 85 -12.50 20.70 3.26
C ALA A 85 -11.16 21.20 3.86
N PRO A 86 -10.90 22.52 3.80
CA PRO A 86 -9.81 23.11 4.54
C PRO A 86 -10.13 23.03 6.03
N GLU A 87 -9.21 22.50 6.82
CA GLU A 87 -8.57 23.21 7.94
C GLU A 87 -7.84 22.20 8.81
N GLY A 88 -6.52 22.20 8.67
CA GLY A 88 -5.63 21.72 9.73
C GLY A 88 -5.76 22.65 10.93
N ASN A 89 -6.67 22.33 11.84
CA ASN A 89 -6.60 22.76 13.23
C ASN A 89 -7.54 21.90 14.07
N SER A 90 -7.03 20.78 14.58
CA SER A 90 -7.41 20.25 15.89
C SER A 90 -6.41 19.18 16.31
N LYS A 91 -5.63 19.53 17.34
CA LYS A 91 -5.00 18.60 18.25
C LYS A 91 -6.09 17.69 18.84
N SER A 92 -6.32 16.53 18.25
CA SER A 92 -7.05 15.45 18.90
C SER A 92 -6.68 14.15 18.20
N GLY A 93 -5.43 13.73 18.40
CA GLY A 93 -5.17 12.30 18.34
C GLY A 93 -5.89 11.72 19.54
N LEU A 94 -6.81 10.77 19.30
CA LEU A 94 -7.42 10.00 20.38
C LEU A 94 -6.28 9.55 21.29
N THR A 95 -6.40 9.89 22.57
CA THR A 95 -5.48 9.43 23.61
C THR A 95 -5.45 7.90 23.55
N SER A 96 -4.32 7.30 23.92
CA SER A 96 -4.20 5.83 23.97
C SER A 96 -5.31 5.19 24.82
N GLN A 97 -5.88 5.94 25.76
CA GLN A 97 -7.02 5.53 26.58
C GLN A 97 -8.32 5.44 25.77
N GLU A 98 -8.67 6.44 24.96
CA GLU A 98 -9.86 6.41 24.10
C GLU A 98 -9.79 5.28 23.05
N ILE A 99 -8.58 4.96 22.57
CA ILE A 99 -8.36 3.81 21.66
C ILE A 99 -8.62 2.49 22.38
N ASN A 100 -8.16 2.34 23.62
CA ASN A 100 -8.35 1.13 24.41
C ASN A 100 -9.82 0.93 24.80
N GLU A 101 -10.53 2.02 25.12
CA GLU A 101 -11.97 1.98 25.41
C GLU A 101 -12.77 1.56 24.16
N ALA A 102 -12.47 2.13 23.00
CA ALA A 102 -13.10 1.72 21.73
C ALA A 102 -12.81 0.26 21.36
N LEU A 103 -11.59 -0.23 21.63
CA LEU A 103 -11.24 -1.64 21.41
C LEU A 103 -12.01 -2.58 22.35
N ALA A 104 -12.18 -2.21 23.61
CA ALA A 104 -12.94 -3.00 24.58
C ALA A 104 -14.43 -3.07 24.19
N GLU A 105 -15.01 -1.96 23.74
CA GLU A 105 -16.38 -1.91 23.24
C GLU A 105 -16.55 -2.78 21.99
N LEU A 106 -15.67 -2.64 20.99
CA LEU A 106 -15.68 -3.47 19.79
C LEU A 106 -15.54 -4.97 20.06
N GLN A 107 -14.71 -5.36 21.03
CA GLN A 107 -14.56 -6.76 21.44
C GLN A 107 -15.84 -7.30 22.09
N THR A 108 -16.50 -6.48 22.91
CA THR A 108 -17.76 -6.82 23.56
C THR A 108 -18.85 -7.04 22.51
N ASP A 109 -18.97 -6.13 21.55
CA ASP A 109 -19.93 -6.24 20.45
C ASP A 109 -19.64 -7.44 19.55
N ASN A 110 -18.36 -7.71 19.24
CA ASN A 110 -17.98 -8.86 18.43
C ASN A 110 -18.37 -10.18 19.15
N SER A 111 -18.19 -10.24 20.46
CA SER A 111 -18.58 -11.41 21.25
C SER A 111 -20.09 -11.63 21.25
N LEU A 112 -20.88 -10.55 21.34
CA LEU A 112 -22.34 -10.60 21.29
C LEU A 112 -22.83 -11.06 19.91
N LEU A 113 -22.26 -10.49 18.84
CA LEU A 113 -22.59 -10.84 17.47
C LEU A 113 -22.25 -12.31 17.17
N ARG A 114 -21.10 -12.80 17.63
CA ARG A 114 -20.73 -14.23 17.49
C ARG A 114 -21.72 -15.15 18.20
N ARG A 115 -22.19 -14.78 19.40
CA ARG A 115 -23.23 -15.56 20.11
C ARG A 115 -24.54 -15.58 19.35
N LYS A 116 -24.98 -14.43 18.82
CA LYS A 116 -26.19 -14.33 18.00
C LYS A 116 -26.07 -15.17 16.72
N LEU A 117 -24.92 -15.09 16.05
CA LEU A 117 -24.65 -15.87 14.85
C LEU A 117 -24.69 -17.37 15.14
N ASN A 118 -24.03 -17.83 16.21
CA ASN A 118 -24.06 -19.24 16.59
C ASN A 118 -25.46 -19.72 16.96
N ALA A 119 -26.27 -18.88 17.62
CA ALA A 119 -27.66 -19.21 17.90
C ALA A 119 -28.48 -19.34 16.60
N LEU A 120 -28.33 -18.41 15.65
CA LEU A 120 -29.01 -18.48 14.36
C LEU A 120 -28.58 -19.71 13.55
N MET A 121 -27.27 -19.99 13.48
CA MET A 121 -26.75 -21.20 12.82
C MET A 121 -27.33 -22.47 13.45
N TYR A 122 -27.39 -22.55 14.78
CA TYR A 122 -28.00 -23.68 15.46
C TYR A 122 -29.49 -23.84 15.11
N LEU A 123 -30.25 -22.74 15.02
CA LEU A 123 -31.66 -22.78 14.62
C LEU A 123 -31.83 -23.23 13.17
N GLU A 124 -30.96 -22.78 12.26
CA GLU A 124 -30.92 -23.25 10.87
C GLU A 124 -30.58 -24.74 10.77
N ASP A 125 -29.55 -25.20 11.51
CA ASP A 125 -29.08 -26.59 11.48
C ASP A 125 -30.08 -27.58 12.12
N THR A 126 -30.83 -27.14 13.13
CA THR A 126 -31.79 -28.00 13.86
C THR A 126 -33.23 -27.86 13.37
N GLY A 127 -33.53 -26.88 12.52
CA GLY A 127 -34.89 -26.62 12.02
C GLY A 127 -35.88 -26.16 13.10
N LEU A 128 -35.40 -25.66 14.23
CA LEU A 128 -36.22 -25.15 15.33
C LEU A 128 -36.70 -23.73 14.99
N ASP A 129 -37.99 -23.57 14.66
CA ASP A 129 -38.63 -22.25 14.50
C ASP A 129 -39.05 -21.72 15.89
N VAL A 130 -38.27 -20.80 16.47
CA VAL A 130 -38.59 -20.16 17.75
C VAL A 130 -39.58 -19.02 17.50
N ARG A 131 -40.81 -19.38 17.13
CA ARG A 131 -41.98 -18.50 17.21
C ARG A 131 -42.74 -18.82 18.50
N LEU A 132 -42.37 -18.15 19.59
CA LEU A 132 -43.21 -17.95 20.77
C LEU A 132 -43.13 -16.47 21.16
#